data_AF-A0A6A5Y1F8-F1
#
_entry.id   AF-A0A6A5Y1F8-F1
#
_cell.length_a   1.000
_cell.length_b   1.000
_cell.length_c   1.000
_cell.angle_alpha   90.00
_cell.angle_beta   90.00
_cell.angle_gamma   90.00
#
_symmetry.space_group_name_H-M   'P 1'
#
loop_
_entity.id
_entity.type
_entity.pdbx_description
1 polymer ?
#
loop_
_entity_poly.entity_id
_entity_poly.type
_entity_poly.pdbx_seq_one_letter_code
_entity_poly.pdbx_strand_id
1 'polypeptide(L)' 'MGVTKVVLQKGNGADKPVKGQTVAMEYTVGRGELKTNIGVGRVIRGWDEGILGNNEVEGMTLGEKATLTISADFGYGSR' A
#
# COMPACT_ATOMS: atom_id res chain seq x y z
N MET A 1 14.55 0.64 6.27
CA MET A 1 13.85 0.15 5.07
C MET A 1 12.82 -0.90 5.46
N GLY A 2 11.63 -0.46 5.86
CA GLY A 2 10.54 -1.34 6.30
C GLY A 2 9.62 -1.82 5.16
N VAL A 3 9.58 -1.04 4.07
CA VAL A 3 8.79 -1.33 2.87
C VAL A 3 9.64 -0.96 1.66
N THR A 4 9.59 -1.79 0.62
CA THR A 4 10.07 -1.44 -0.72
C THR A 4 8.97 -1.67 -1.73
N LYS A 5 8.88 -0.78 -2.74
CA LYS A 5 7.85 -0.83 -3.78
C LYS A 5 8.50 -1.04 -5.14
N VAL A 6 8.02 -2.03 -5.87
CA VAL A 6 8.34 -2.23 -7.29
C VAL A 6 7.08 -2.02 -8.11
N VAL A 7 7.05 -0.96 -8.92
CA VAL A 7 5.90 -0.63 -9.76
C VAL A 7 5.88 -1.56 -10.98
N LEU A 8 4.79 -2.32 -11.13
CA LEU A 8 4.54 -3.20 -12.27
C LEU A 8 3.74 -2.49 -13.36
N GLN A 9 2.81 -1.63 -12.96
CA GLN A 9 2.01 -0.78 -13.85
C GLN A 9 1.85 0.58 -13.18
N LYS A 10 2.19 1.64 -13.90
CA LYS A 10 1.99 3.01 -13.40
C LYS A 10 0.49 3.31 -13.30
N GLY A 11 0.10 3.93 -12.19
CA GLY A 11 -1.22 4.55 -12.08
C GLY A 11 -1.27 5.89 -12.80
N ASN A 12 -2.30 6.68 -12.50
CA ASN A 12 -2.54 7.95 -13.19
C ASN A 12 -1.59 9.10 -12.77
N GLY A 13 -0.73 8.92 -11.78
CA GLY A 13 0.25 9.93 -11.36
C GLY A 13 -0.32 11.13 -10.60
N ALA A 14 -1.65 11.25 -10.49
CA ALA A 14 -2.33 12.42 -9.93
C ALA A 14 -3.13 12.08 -8.67
N ASP A 15 -3.96 11.04 -8.73
CA ASP A 15 -4.85 10.67 -7.64
C ASP A 15 -4.11 9.78 -6.64
N LYS A 16 -3.52 10.43 -5.63
CA LYS A 16 -2.90 9.76 -4.49
C LYS A 16 -3.92 9.63 -3.36
N PRO A 17 -3.98 8.48 -2.67
CA PRO A 17 -4.85 8.33 -1.52
C PRO A 17 -4.42 9.25 -0.38
N VAL A 18 -5.38 9.73 0.41
CA VAL A 18 -5.14 10.58 1.58
C VAL A 18 -5.37 9.78 2.87
N LYS A 19 -4.64 10.12 3.93
CA LYS A 19 -4.83 9.51 5.26
C LYS A 19 -6.30 9.56 5.69
N GLY A 20 -6.86 8.40 6.05
CA GLY A 20 -8.26 8.22 6.46
C GLY A 20 -9.22 7.93 5.30
N GLN A 21 -8.79 8.12 4.04
CA GLN A 21 -9.62 7.81 2.88
C GLN A 21 -9.86 6.30 2.75
N THR A 22 -11.06 5.93 2.32
CA THR A 22 -11.37 4.56 1.93
C THR A 22 -10.74 4.27 0.57
N VAL A 23 -9.88 3.25 0.53
CA VAL A 23 -9.28 2.74 -0.70
C VAL A 23 -9.85 1.37 -1.03
N ALA A 24 -9.97 1.11 -2.33
CA ALA A 24 -10.29 -0.19 -2.88
C ALA A 24 -9.04 -0.74 -3.56
N MET A 25 -8.62 -1.95 -3.20
CA MET A 25 -7.47 -2.59 -3.82
C MET A 25 -7.67 -4.09 -3.95
N GLU A 26 -7.13 -4.68 -5.01
CA GLU A 26 -7.03 -6.12 -5.16
C GLU A 26 -5.65 -6.58 -4.68
N TYR A 27 -5.62 -7.53 -3.75
CA TYR A 27 -4.38 -8.05 -3.21
C TYR A 27 -4.25 -9.54 -3.54
N THR A 28 -3.18 -9.87 -4.27
CA THR A 28 -3.01 -11.16 -4.95
C THR A 28 -4.08 -11.38 -6.04
N VAL A 29 -3.62 -11.61 -7.27
CA VAL A 29 -4.50 -11.73 -8.45
C VAL A 29 -5.60 -12.78 -8.18
N GLY A 30 -6.87 -12.37 -8.23
CA GLY A 30 -8.04 -13.24 -8.13
C GLY A 30 -8.59 -13.48 -6.72
N ARG A 31 -8.06 -12.84 -5.67
CA ARG A 31 -8.57 -12.98 -4.29
C ARG A 31 -9.71 -12.03 -3.90
N GLY A 32 -10.09 -11.14 -4.81
CA GLY A 32 -11.18 -10.18 -4.62
C GLY A 32 -10.72 -8.82 -4.10
N GLU A 33 -11.66 -7.88 -4.08
CA GLU A 33 -11.45 -6.48 -3.70
C GLU A 33 -11.45 -6.34 -2.17
N LEU A 34 -10.40 -5.74 -1.61
CA LEU A 34 -10.36 -5.27 -0.23
C LEU A 34 -10.70 -3.77 -0.19
N LYS A 35 -11.69 -3.41 0.63
CA LYS A 35 -12.01 -2.02 0.95
C LYS A 35 -11.64 -1.72 2.39
N THR A 36 -10.77 -0.73 2.59
CA THR A 36 -10.32 -0.33 3.93
C THR A 36 -9.94 1.14 3.96
N ASN A 37 -10.00 1.76 5.14
CA ASN A 37 -9.41 3.08 5.37
C ASN A 37 -7.88 2.93 5.48
N ILE A 38 -7.14 3.75 4.73
CA ILE A 38 -5.68 3.73 4.72
C ILE A 38 -5.09 4.81 5.63
N GLY A 39 -3.93 4.55 6.23
CA GLY A 39 -3.19 5.48 7.09
C GLY A 39 -3.75 5.65 8.50
N VAL A 40 -4.61 4.74 8.92
CA VAL A 40 -5.29 4.79 10.23
C VAL A 40 -5.03 3.54 11.07
N GLY A 41 -4.09 2.68 10.66
CA GLY A 41 -3.75 1.45 11.39
C GLY A 41 -4.82 0.36 11.31
N ARG A 42 -5.65 0.38 10.25
CA ARG A 42 -6.64 -0.68 9.96
C ARG A 42 -6.02 -1.89 9.25
N VAL A 43 -4.85 -1.71 8.64
CA VAL A 43 -4.04 -2.74 7.99
C VAL A 43 -2.63 -2.71 8.58
N ILE A 44 -1.79 -3.68 8.19
CA ILE A 44 -0.39 -3.69 8.60
C ILE A 44 0.30 -2.39 8.18
N ARG A 45 1.25 -1.94 9.00
CA ARG A 45 1.95 -0.67 8.80
C ARG A 45 2.57 -0.56 7.41
N GLY A 46 3.11 -1.66 6.88
CA GLY A 46 3.71 -1.67 5.55
C GLY A 46 2.72 -1.39 4.41
N TRP A 47 1.44 -1.69 4.58
CA TRP A 47 0.40 -1.31 3.62
C TRP A 47 0.07 0.17 3.71
N ASP A 48 -0.16 0.68 4.93
CA ASP A 48 -0.42 2.10 5.15
C ASP A 48 0.70 2.95 4.54
N GLU A 49 1.96 2.60 4.80
CA GLU A 49 3.10 3.34 4.27
C GLU A 49 3.38 3.08 2.78
N GLY A 50 3.19 1.85 2.28
CA GLY A 50 3.40 1.55 0.86
C GLY A 50 2.38 2.24 -0.05
N ILE A 51 1.14 2.42 0.42
CA ILE A 51 0.05 3.01 -0.35
C ILE A 51 0.05 4.54 -0.24
N LEU A 52 0.19 5.11 0.96
CA LEU A 52 0.28 6.57 1.13
C LEU A 52 1.62 7.14 0.70
N GLY A 53 2.66 6.31 0.76
CA GLY A 53 4.04 6.75 0.69
C GLY A 53 4.56 7.20 2.06
N ASN A 54 5.87 7.23 2.16
CA ASN A 54 6.61 7.73 3.30
C ASN A 54 7.87 8.46 2.77
N ASN A 55 8.85 8.70 3.64
CA ASN A 55 10.10 9.38 3.26
C ASN A 55 11.02 8.53 2.36
N GLU A 56 10.78 7.21 2.25
CA GLU A 56 11.62 6.25 1.52
C GLU A 56 10.94 5.71 0.25
N VAL A 57 9.61 5.65 0.23
CA VAL A 57 8.78 5.04 -0.82
C VAL A 57 7.71 6.02 -1.26
N GLU A 58 7.61 6.28 -2.56
CA GLU A 58 6.52 7.09 -3.10
C GLU A 58 5.17 6.37 -2.94
N GLY A 59 4.12 7.13 -2.61
CA GLY A 59 2.76 6.61 -2.54
C GLY A 59 2.26 6.06 -3.87
N MET A 60 1.26 5.22 -3.82
CA MET A 60 0.59 4.69 -4.99
C MET A 60 -0.40 5.71 -5.56
N THR A 61 -0.68 5.59 -6.86
CA THR A 61 -1.73 6.37 -7.53
C THR A 61 -2.85 5.47 -8.01
N LEU A 62 -4.03 6.05 -8.26
CA LEU A 62 -5.18 5.29 -8.75
C LEU A 62 -4.81 4.51 -10.02
N GLY A 63 -5.14 3.21 -10.02
CA GLY A 63 -4.83 2.29 -11.12
C GLY A 63 -3.41 1.72 -11.11
N GLU A 64 -2.57 2.09 -10.14
CA GLU A 64 -1.21 1.53 -10.02
C GLU A 64 -1.23 0.07 -9.58
N LYS A 65 -0.39 -0.76 -10.21
CA LYS A 65 -0.09 -2.11 -9.77
C LYS A 65 1.35 -2.16 -9.31
N ALA A 66 1.59 -2.57 -8.07
CA ALA A 66 2.93 -2.67 -7.52
C ALA A 66 3.07 -3.90 -6.61
N THR A 67 4.30 -4.40 -6.51
CA THR A 67 4.69 -5.37 -5.49
C THR A 67 5.28 -4.61 -4.31
N LEU A 68 4.71 -4.80 -3.12
CA LEU A 68 5.24 -4.28 -1.86
C LEU A 68 5.96 -5.40 -1.12
N THR A 69 7.26 -5.24 -0.91
CA THR A 69 8.04 -6.12 -0.03
C THR A 69 8.10 -5.47 1.34
N ILE A 70 7.56 -6.15 2.36
CA ILE A 70 7.35 -5.59 3.70
C ILE A 70 8.18 -6.42 4.69
N SER A 71 9.02 -5.76 5.48
CA SER A 71 9.77 -6.40 6.54
C SER A 71 8.85 -6.85 7.68
N ALA A 72 9.29 -7.84 8.47
CA ALA A 72 8.44 -8.47 9.48
C ALA A 72 7.89 -7.46 10.51
N ASP A 73 8.71 -6.50 10.96
CA ASP A 73 8.34 -5.43 11.89
C ASP A 73 7.30 -4.44 11.35
N PHE A 74 7.17 -4.32 10.02
CA PHE A 74 6.11 -3.54 9.35
C PHE A 74 4.90 -4.40 8.97
N GLY A 75 5.03 -5.72 9.10
CA GLY A 75 3.98 -6.71 8.95
C GLY A 75 3.36 -7.11 10.30
N TYR A 76 3.58 -8.36 10.69
CA TYR A 76 3.01 -8.97 11.89
C TYR A 76 4.06 -9.27 12.98
N GLY A 77 5.26 -8.71 12.85
CA GLY A 77 6.40 -8.97 13.72
C GLY A 77 7.09 -10.31 13.46
N SER A 78 8.11 -10.59 14.27
CA SER A 78 8.80 -11.88 14.35
C SER A 78 7.86 -12.89 15.00
N ARG A 79 7.21 -13.73 14.21
CA ARG A 79 6.50 -14.91 14.73
C ARG A 79 7.48 -16.05 14.96
#